data_AF-A0A3N9TZJ5-F1
#
_entry.id   AF-A0A3N9TZJ5-F1
#
_cell.length_a   1.000
_cell.length_b   1.000
_cell.length_c   1.000
_cell.angle_alpha   90.00
_cell.angle_beta   90.00
_cell.angle_gamma   90.00
#
_symmetry.space_group_name_H-M   'P 1'
#
loop_
_entity.id
_entity.type
_entity.pdbx_description
1 polymer ?
#
loop_
_entity_poly.entity_id
_entity_poly.type
_entity_poly.pdbx_seq_one_letter_code
_entity_poly.pdbx_strand_id
1 'polypeptide(L)'
;MMAVVTTGNGGYDKLSYQQVPTPTPGPGEVLLRVLAAGVNNTEINTRLGWYSASVKSDTRASADAFDDSAENAADSEDGGWNGATPFPLIQGTDCCGEVVALGAPGEEGANASATADLLGKRVLVRACMRTKGFDHWDSVWMASDFDGAFAQFVKVPASEIFPVDCNWSDEELATIPCAYGTAENMLHRAGVGAGDRVLVTGASGGVGSAVVQLAKRRGAHVTAVAGSAKHEAIRALGADHLLDRDDDLLASLGESSIDVAVDNVAGKGFGGVLEVLDRGGRYVSSGAIAGPVVELDMRKLYLKDVRLIGSTAWDEPIFPDLIGYIERGEIRPLLARTFPLAQIVEAQQAFLEKQHVGNFVLLPPPLD
;
A
#
# COMPACT_ATOMS: atom_id res chain seq x y z
N MET A 1 -0.33 16.32 -20.62
CA MET A 1 0.63 15.98 -19.56
C MET A 1 1.44 14.74 -19.92
N MET A 2 2.63 14.57 -19.36
CA MET A 2 3.37 13.30 -19.39
C MET A 2 2.83 12.33 -18.34
N ALA A 3 2.73 11.05 -18.70
CA ALA A 3 2.28 9.96 -17.83
C ALA A 3 2.88 8.61 -18.23
N VAL A 4 2.84 7.64 -17.32
CA VAL A 4 3.04 6.22 -17.62
C VAL A 4 1.68 5.57 -17.78
N VAL A 5 1.38 5.14 -19.01
CA VAL A 5 0.16 4.42 -19.36
C VAL A 5 0.46 2.94 -19.38
N THR A 6 -0.24 2.18 -18.53
CA THR A 6 -0.22 0.72 -18.54
C THR A 6 -1.25 0.21 -19.54
N THR A 7 -0.81 -0.54 -20.55
CA THR A 7 -1.64 -0.88 -21.72
C THR A 7 -2.37 -2.22 -21.63
N GLY A 8 -2.08 -3.03 -20.63
CA GLY A 8 -2.62 -4.39 -20.47
C GLY A 8 -1.91 -5.15 -19.35
N ASN A 9 -2.31 -6.39 -19.12
CA ASN A 9 -1.52 -7.29 -18.28
C ASN A 9 -0.24 -7.74 -19.01
N GLY A 10 0.87 -7.92 -18.29
CA GLY A 10 2.10 -8.53 -18.83
C GLY A 10 3.43 -7.95 -18.33
N GLY A 11 4.44 -8.04 -19.20
CA GLY A 11 5.82 -7.62 -18.94
C GLY A 11 6.01 -6.11 -18.89
N TYR A 12 7.27 -5.67 -18.91
CA TYR A 12 7.59 -4.23 -18.83
C TYR A 12 7.21 -3.49 -20.12
N ASP A 13 6.99 -4.21 -21.23
CA ASP A 13 6.46 -3.69 -22.50
C ASP A 13 5.08 -3.03 -22.35
N LYS A 14 4.34 -3.35 -21.28
CA LYS A 14 3.05 -2.73 -20.97
C LYS A 14 3.15 -1.34 -20.37
N LEU A 15 4.34 -0.90 -19.93
CA LEU A 15 4.54 0.41 -19.30
C LEU A 15 5.01 1.43 -20.34
N SER A 16 4.12 2.31 -20.77
CA SER A 16 4.40 3.30 -21.83
C SER A 16 4.45 4.72 -21.26
N TYR A 17 5.66 5.29 -21.18
CA TYR A 17 5.85 6.71 -20.85
C TYR A 17 5.55 7.59 -22.07
N GLN A 18 4.47 8.37 -22.02
CA GLN A 18 3.98 9.13 -23.17
C GLN A 18 3.21 10.39 -22.77
N GLN A 19 2.92 11.23 -23.76
CA GLN A 19 2.06 12.40 -23.58
C GLN A 19 0.59 12.01 -23.73
N VAL A 20 -0.24 12.41 -22.78
CA VAL A 20 -1.69 12.19 -22.75
C VAL A 20 -2.44 13.50 -22.47
N PRO A 21 -3.74 13.59 -22.76
CA PRO A 21 -4.55 14.75 -22.36
C PRO A 21 -4.48 14.98 -20.84
N THR A 22 -4.36 16.25 -20.42
CA THR A 22 -4.48 16.60 -19.00
C THR A 22 -5.96 16.47 -18.58
N PRO A 23 -6.27 15.75 -17.48
CA PRO A 23 -7.66 15.56 -17.07
C PRO A 23 -8.27 16.89 -16.60
N THR A 24 -9.58 17.03 -16.81
CA THR A 24 -10.37 18.15 -16.29
C THR A 24 -11.21 17.64 -15.11
N PRO A 25 -11.12 18.27 -13.92
CA PRO A 25 -11.91 17.84 -12.76
C PRO A 25 -13.40 18.14 -13.00
N GLY A 26 -14.26 17.15 -12.77
CA GLY A 26 -15.70 17.29 -12.75
C GLY A 26 -16.23 17.80 -11.40
N PRO A 27 -17.54 17.98 -11.25
CA PRO A 27 -18.13 18.45 -10.00
C PRO A 27 -17.73 17.59 -8.79
N GLY A 28 -17.26 18.24 -7.72
CA GLY A 28 -16.78 17.55 -6.51
C GLY A 28 -15.38 16.93 -6.63
N GLU A 29 -14.73 17.01 -7.79
CA GLU A 29 -13.33 16.59 -7.99
C GLU A 29 -12.37 17.78 -7.87
N VAL A 30 -11.10 17.47 -7.64
CA VAL A 30 -9.97 18.41 -7.73
C VAL A 30 -8.94 17.87 -8.71
N LEU A 31 -8.20 18.79 -9.34
CA LEU A 31 -7.00 18.45 -10.12
C LEU A 31 -5.78 18.70 -9.25
N LEU A 32 -4.97 17.66 -9.08
CA LEU A 32 -3.69 17.74 -8.39
C LEU A 32 -2.57 17.80 -9.42
N ARG A 33 -1.62 18.73 -9.24
CA ARG A 33 -0.28 18.59 -9.81
C ARG A 33 0.47 17.59 -8.93
N VAL A 34 0.85 16.46 -9.49
CA VAL A 34 1.60 15.43 -8.76
C VAL A 34 3.01 15.95 -8.51
N LEU A 35 3.40 16.01 -7.24
CA LEU A 35 4.76 16.40 -6.82
C LEU A 35 5.65 15.16 -6.72
N ALA A 36 5.09 14.07 -6.19
CA ALA A 36 5.75 12.77 -6.08
C ALA A 36 4.71 11.65 -5.96
N ALA A 37 5.06 10.45 -6.45
CA ALA A 37 4.20 9.27 -6.40
C ALA A 37 4.98 8.02 -5.95
N GLY A 38 4.52 7.36 -4.89
CA GLY A 38 5.12 6.12 -4.38
C GLY A 38 4.88 4.91 -5.30
N VAL A 39 5.80 3.95 -5.26
CA VAL A 39 5.71 2.67 -6.00
C VAL A 39 5.35 1.55 -5.04
N ASN A 40 4.29 0.79 -5.29
CA ASN A 40 3.85 -0.29 -4.42
C ASN A 40 3.83 -1.64 -5.15
N ASN A 41 3.74 -2.73 -4.38
CA ASN A 41 3.48 -4.06 -4.95
C ASN A 41 2.15 -4.08 -5.73
N THR A 42 1.19 -3.23 -5.37
CA THR A 42 -0.11 -3.13 -6.05
C THR A 42 0.05 -2.80 -7.53
N GLU A 43 0.87 -1.82 -7.91
CA GLU A 43 1.04 -1.50 -9.33
C GLU A 43 1.67 -2.65 -10.11
N ILE A 44 2.64 -3.32 -9.50
CA ILE A 44 3.29 -4.49 -10.09
C ILE A 44 2.28 -5.63 -10.23
N ASN A 45 1.55 -5.97 -9.17
CA ASN A 45 0.56 -7.05 -9.16
C ASN A 45 -0.58 -6.79 -10.15
N THR A 46 -1.10 -5.57 -10.23
CA THR A 46 -2.13 -5.19 -11.21
C THR A 46 -1.60 -5.33 -12.64
N ARG A 47 -0.36 -4.90 -12.92
CA ARG A 47 0.26 -5.12 -14.24
C ARG A 47 0.41 -6.61 -14.55
N LEU A 48 0.80 -7.42 -13.57
CA LEU A 48 1.00 -8.86 -13.76
C LEU A 48 -0.31 -9.67 -13.81
N GLY A 49 -1.47 -9.06 -13.52
CA GLY A 49 -2.74 -9.79 -13.37
C GLY A 49 -2.78 -10.69 -12.15
N TRP A 50 -1.95 -10.42 -11.13
CA TRP A 50 -1.71 -11.29 -9.98
C TRP A 50 -2.98 -11.53 -9.13
N TYR A 51 -3.96 -10.64 -9.21
CA TYR A 51 -5.23 -10.78 -8.48
C TYR A 51 -6.18 -11.80 -9.11
N SER A 52 -5.89 -12.30 -10.31
CA SER A 52 -6.68 -13.35 -10.94
C SER A 52 -6.68 -14.62 -10.09
N ALA A 53 -7.86 -15.26 -9.97
CA ALA A 53 -8.01 -16.51 -9.22
C ALA A 53 -7.16 -17.66 -9.79
N SER A 54 -6.69 -17.53 -11.04
CA SER A 54 -5.79 -18.48 -11.69
C SER A 54 -4.36 -18.44 -11.14
N VAL A 55 -3.93 -17.31 -10.55
CA VAL A 55 -2.58 -17.13 -10.04
C VAL A 55 -2.42 -17.85 -8.69
N LYS A 56 -1.33 -18.61 -8.57
CA LYS A 56 -0.96 -19.38 -7.36
C LYS A 56 0.45 -19.06 -6.86
N SER A 57 1.26 -18.39 -7.67
CA SER A 57 2.65 -18.08 -7.39
C SER A 57 2.80 -16.76 -6.61
N ASP A 58 3.99 -16.56 -6.06
CA ASP A 58 4.37 -15.28 -5.47
C ASP A 58 4.57 -14.18 -6.54
N THR A 59 4.57 -12.93 -6.09
CA THR A 59 4.70 -11.76 -6.98
C THR A 59 5.97 -11.79 -7.85
N ARG A 60 7.10 -12.27 -7.30
CA ARG A 60 8.38 -12.28 -8.03
C ARG A 60 8.37 -13.33 -9.13
N ALA A 61 7.92 -14.54 -8.80
CA ALA A 61 7.78 -15.63 -9.78
C ALA A 61 6.81 -15.26 -10.91
N SER A 62 5.72 -14.56 -10.59
CA SER A 62 4.81 -14.02 -11.62
C SER A 62 5.49 -12.98 -12.51
N ALA A 63 6.34 -12.12 -11.97
CA ALA A 63 7.09 -11.14 -12.75
C ALA A 63 8.10 -11.80 -13.71
N ASP A 64 8.85 -12.79 -13.22
CA ASP A 64 9.86 -13.49 -14.01
C ASP A 64 9.22 -14.31 -15.16
N ALA A 65 8.02 -14.87 -14.95
CA ALA A 65 7.30 -15.65 -15.98
C ALA A 65 6.95 -14.83 -17.25
N PHE A 66 6.70 -13.53 -17.13
CA PHE A 66 6.43 -12.65 -18.28
C PHE A 66 7.71 -12.15 -18.98
N ASP A 67 8.86 -12.22 -18.33
CA ASP A 67 10.15 -11.89 -18.98
C ASP A 67 10.61 -13.04 -19.88
N ASP A 68 10.30 -14.29 -19.49
CA ASP A 68 10.72 -15.51 -20.19
C ASP A 68 9.73 -15.99 -21.28
N SER A 69 8.47 -15.52 -21.29
CA SER A 69 7.45 -15.96 -22.26
C SER A 69 6.87 -14.80 -23.07
N ALA A 70 7.22 -14.76 -24.36
CA ALA A 70 6.66 -13.81 -25.34
C ALA A 70 5.17 -14.10 -25.69
N GLU A 71 4.54 -15.10 -25.07
CA GLU A 71 3.18 -15.54 -25.37
C GLU A 71 2.37 -15.76 -24.09
N ASN A 72 1.23 -15.07 -24.03
CA ASN A 72 0.11 -15.20 -23.07
C ASN A 72 0.10 -14.24 -21.87
N ALA A 73 -0.22 -12.98 -22.14
CA ALA A 73 -1.07 -12.19 -21.26
C ALA A 73 -2.38 -11.92 -22.01
N ALA A 74 -3.33 -12.86 -21.96
CA ALA A 74 -4.71 -12.46 -22.19
C ALA A 74 -5.11 -11.62 -20.99
N ASP A 75 -5.69 -10.43 -21.20
CA ASP A 75 -6.27 -9.64 -20.11
C ASP A 75 -7.23 -10.54 -19.35
N SER A 76 -6.89 -10.87 -18.10
CA SER A 76 -7.74 -11.71 -17.27
C SER A 76 -8.93 -10.86 -16.83
N GLU A 77 -10.15 -11.38 -17.00
CA GLU A 77 -11.39 -10.72 -16.60
C GLU A 77 -11.46 -10.40 -15.08
N ASP A 78 -10.52 -10.95 -14.29
CA ASP A 78 -10.40 -10.82 -12.84
C ASP A 78 -8.99 -10.39 -12.36
N GLY A 79 -8.16 -9.79 -13.21
CA GLY A 79 -6.74 -9.48 -12.89
C GLY A 79 -6.50 -8.22 -12.07
N GLY A 80 -7.51 -7.37 -11.87
CA GLY A 80 -7.46 -6.15 -11.07
C GLY A 80 -8.08 -6.34 -9.68
N TRP A 81 -8.13 -5.25 -8.91
CA TRP A 81 -8.50 -5.33 -7.49
C TRP A 81 -10.00 -5.64 -7.25
N ASN A 82 -10.89 -5.03 -8.06
CA ASN A 82 -12.34 -5.20 -7.98
C ASN A 82 -12.95 -5.91 -9.20
N GLY A 83 -12.11 -6.49 -10.07
CA GLY A 83 -12.50 -7.09 -11.35
C GLY A 83 -11.45 -6.84 -12.43
N ALA A 84 -11.86 -6.82 -13.69
CA ALA A 84 -10.97 -6.47 -14.80
C ALA A 84 -10.41 -5.05 -14.62
N THR A 85 -9.09 -4.91 -14.78
CA THR A 85 -8.44 -3.59 -14.78
C THR A 85 -8.87 -2.84 -16.06
N PRO A 86 -9.29 -1.57 -15.99
CA PRO A 86 -9.78 -0.83 -17.14
C PRO A 86 -8.64 -0.29 -18.01
N PHE A 87 -7.88 -1.19 -18.65
CA PHE A 87 -6.80 -0.78 -19.55
C PHE A 87 -7.33 -0.04 -20.81
N PRO A 88 -6.58 0.95 -21.35
CA PRO A 88 -5.34 1.50 -20.80
C PRO A 88 -5.59 2.33 -19.53
N LEU A 89 -4.67 2.26 -18.57
CA LEU A 89 -4.80 2.85 -17.24
C LEU A 89 -3.50 3.53 -16.82
N ILE A 90 -3.57 4.72 -16.21
CA ILE A 90 -2.44 5.32 -15.51
C ILE A 90 -2.42 4.77 -14.08
N GLN A 91 -1.31 4.14 -13.68
CA GLN A 91 -1.16 3.58 -12.33
C GLN A 91 -0.61 4.61 -11.32
N GLY A 92 -0.28 4.18 -10.10
CA GLY A 92 0.24 5.03 -9.01
C GLY A 92 -0.81 5.30 -7.91
N THR A 93 -0.86 4.43 -6.91
CA THR A 93 -1.76 4.52 -5.74
C THR A 93 -1.34 5.61 -4.75
N ASP A 94 -0.07 6.00 -4.73
CA ASP A 94 0.45 7.02 -3.82
C ASP A 94 0.57 8.37 -4.52
N CYS A 95 0.04 9.42 -3.90
CA CYS A 95 0.15 10.78 -4.40
C CYS A 95 0.43 11.76 -3.27
N CYS A 96 1.57 12.46 -3.36
CA CYS A 96 1.75 13.78 -2.77
C CYS A 96 1.59 14.80 -3.90
N GLY A 97 0.63 15.73 -3.76
CA GLY A 97 0.27 16.66 -4.81
C GLY A 97 -0.07 18.05 -4.29
N GLU A 98 -0.14 19.01 -5.21
CA GLU A 98 -0.68 20.34 -4.96
C GLU A 98 -2.00 20.50 -5.69
N VAL A 99 -3.03 21.02 -5.02
CA VAL A 99 -4.33 21.30 -5.65
C VAL A 99 -4.19 22.51 -6.58
N VAL A 100 -4.37 22.31 -7.90
CA VAL A 100 -4.18 23.36 -8.92
C VAL A 100 -5.47 23.77 -9.62
N ALA A 101 -6.52 22.96 -9.56
CA ALA A 101 -7.84 23.34 -10.04
C ALA A 101 -8.93 22.62 -9.25
N LEU A 102 -10.10 23.25 -9.19
CA LEU A 102 -11.31 22.69 -8.60
C LEU A 102 -12.30 22.40 -9.72
N GLY A 103 -13.05 21.33 -9.59
CA GLY A 103 -14.20 21.07 -10.45
C GLY A 103 -15.26 22.18 -10.35
N ALA A 104 -16.08 22.31 -11.39
CA ALA A 104 -17.21 23.22 -11.36
C ALA A 104 -18.14 22.89 -10.16
N PRO A 105 -18.82 23.89 -9.56
CA PRO A 105 -19.81 23.61 -8.52
C PRO A 105 -20.86 22.62 -9.04
N GLY A 106 -21.15 21.57 -8.26
CA GLY A 106 -22.27 20.66 -8.55
C GLY A 106 -23.62 21.34 -8.34
N GLU A 107 -24.71 20.69 -8.76
CA GLU A 107 -26.08 21.20 -8.61
C GLU A 107 -26.52 21.36 -7.14
N GLU A 108 -25.84 20.67 -6.20
CA GLU A 108 -26.06 20.81 -4.76
C GLU A 108 -24.99 21.75 -4.15
N GLY A 109 -25.35 23.02 -4.02
CA GLY A 109 -24.50 24.13 -3.55
C GLY A 109 -24.00 24.08 -2.09
N ALA A 110 -23.91 22.91 -1.47
CA ALA A 110 -23.42 22.73 -0.11
C ALA A 110 -22.05 22.04 -0.13
N ASN A 111 -21.02 22.75 -0.59
CA ASN A 111 -19.59 22.48 -0.26
C ASN A 111 -18.60 23.38 -1.02
N ALA A 112 -19.06 24.22 -1.97
CA ALA A 112 -18.18 25.05 -2.80
C ALA A 112 -17.22 25.97 -1.99
N SER A 113 -17.64 26.42 -0.80
CA SER A 113 -16.79 27.22 0.10
C SER A 113 -15.71 26.39 0.79
N ALA A 114 -15.99 25.14 1.18
CA ALA A 114 -15.02 24.27 1.85
C ALA A 114 -13.95 23.77 0.87
N THR A 115 -14.32 23.59 -0.41
CA THR A 115 -13.38 23.19 -1.46
C THR A 115 -12.48 24.35 -1.93
N ALA A 116 -12.93 25.59 -1.82
CA ALA A 116 -12.16 26.77 -2.25
C ALA A 116 -10.85 26.93 -1.47
N ASP A 117 -10.86 26.61 -0.18
CA ASP A 117 -9.68 26.69 0.70
C ASP A 117 -8.61 25.63 0.41
N LEU A 118 -8.91 24.67 -0.47
CA LEU A 118 -7.98 23.61 -0.89
C LEU A 118 -7.01 24.08 -1.97
N LEU A 119 -7.31 25.14 -2.73
CA LEU A 119 -6.45 25.57 -3.83
C LEU A 119 -5.05 25.96 -3.31
N GLY A 120 -4.00 25.44 -3.95
CA GLY A 120 -2.61 25.64 -3.57
C GLY A 120 -2.17 24.86 -2.32
N LYS A 121 -3.05 24.04 -1.73
CA LYS A 121 -2.67 23.16 -0.61
C LYS A 121 -1.88 21.97 -1.13
N ARG A 122 -0.81 21.62 -0.40
CA ARG A 122 -0.14 20.34 -0.51
C ARG A 122 -0.95 19.28 0.23
N VAL A 123 -1.23 18.16 -0.45
CA VAL A 123 -2.15 17.14 0.02
C VAL A 123 -1.61 15.73 -0.22
N LEU A 124 -2.07 14.80 0.61
CA LEU A 124 -2.02 13.35 0.34
C LEU A 124 -3.38 12.85 -0.11
N VAL A 125 -3.40 11.80 -0.93
CA VAL A 125 -4.63 11.17 -1.43
C VAL A 125 -4.90 9.84 -0.72
N ARG A 126 -6.12 9.63 -0.24
CA ARG A 126 -6.56 8.30 0.22
C ARG A 126 -6.86 7.41 -0.99
N ALA A 127 -5.98 6.44 -1.25
CA ALA A 127 -6.08 5.59 -2.45
C ALA A 127 -7.30 4.64 -2.42
N CYS A 128 -7.71 4.16 -1.25
CA CYS A 128 -8.88 3.31 -1.06
C CYS A 128 -10.08 4.15 -0.60
N MET A 129 -11.08 4.28 -1.47
CA MET A 129 -12.21 5.19 -1.31
C MET A 129 -13.51 4.42 -1.05
N ARG A 130 -14.28 4.82 -0.02
CA ARG A 130 -15.57 4.20 0.35
C ARG A 130 -16.72 5.01 -0.24
N THR A 131 -16.88 4.92 -1.56
CA THR A 131 -17.81 5.77 -2.34
C THR A 131 -19.29 5.62 -1.98
N LYS A 132 -19.66 4.53 -1.31
CA LYS A 132 -21.01 4.28 -0.77
C LYS A 132 -21.12 4.53 0.74
N GLY A 133 -20.10 5.11 1.36
CA GLY A 133 -19.99 5.31 2.81
C GLY A 133 -19.32 4.13 3.54
N PHE A 134 -18.93 4.37 4.79
CA PHE A 134 -18.14 3.44 5.60
C PHE A 134 -18.94 2.25 6.17
N ASP A 135 -20.28 2.27 6.06
CA ASP A 135 -21.15 1.14 6.41
C ASP A 135 -21.18 0.06 5.31
N HIS A 136 -20.62 0.33 4.12
CA HIS A 136 -20.61 -0.59 2.98
C HIS A 136 -19.21 -1.03 2.62
N TRP A 137 -18.94 -2.34 2.52
CA TRP A 137 -17.59 -2.86 2.25
C TRP A 137 -17.04 -2.58 0.84
N ASP A 138 -17.90 -2.16 -0.09
CA ASP A 138 -17.49 -1.77 -1.44
C ASP A 138 -16.46 -0.64 -1.36
N SER A 139 -15.34 -0.81 -2.07
CA SER A 139 -14.28 0.20 -2.15
C SER A 139 -13.83 0.39 -3.60
N VAL A 140 -13.45 1.61 -3.95
CA VAL A 140 -12.80 1.93 -5.23
C VAL A 140 -11.35 2.30 -4.94
N TRP A 141 -10.43 1.82 -5.75
CA TRP A 141 -8.99 2.05 -5.64
C TRP A 141 -8.47 2.92 -6.77
N MET A 142 -7.84 4.04 -6.42
CA MET A 142 -7.03 4.82 -7.35
C MET A 142 -5.93 3.92 -7.95
N ALA A 143 -5.60 4.11 -9.23
CA ALA A 143 -4.63 3.31 -9.98
C ALA A 143 -4.97 1.82 -10.19
N SER A 144 -6.19 1.39 -9.83
CA SER A 144 -6.74 0.08 -10.19
C SER A 144 -8.08 0.21 -10.88
N ASP A 145 -8.98 1.02 -10.34
CA ASP A 145 -10.34 1.20 -10.88
C ASP A 145 -10.48 2.48 -11.71
N PHE A 146 -9.54 3.42 -11.54
CA PHE A 146 -9.41 4.66 -12.32
C PHE A 146 -7.97 5.18 -12.27
N ASP A 147 -7.64 6.16 -13.12
CA ASP A 147 -6.28 6.70 -13.27
C ASP A 147 -5.67 7.22 -11.96
N GLY A 148 -4.38 6.98 -11.79
CA GLY A 148 -3.58 7.36 -10.63
C GLY A 148 -2.45 8.34 -10.91
N ALA A 149 -1.46 8.33 -10.00
CA ALA A 149 -0.48 9.40 -9.85
C ALA A 149 0.83 9.22 -10.62
N PHE A 150 0.99 8.18 -11.45
CA PHE A 150 2.14 8.06 -12.37
C PHE A 150 2.00 8.99 -13.59
N ALA A 151 1.76 10.28 -13.32
CA ALA A 151 1.52 11.35 -14.27
C ALA A 151 1.90 12.71 -13.67
N GLN A 152 1.96 13.76 -14.49
CA GLN A 152 2.12 15.13 -13.97
C GLN A 152 0.87 15.66 -13.27
N PHE A 153 -0.31 15.14 -13.63
CA PHE A 153 -1.57 15.51 -12.98
C PHE A 153 -2.46 14.28 -12.76
N VAL A 154 -3.23 14.31 -11.69
CA VAL A 154 -4.27 13.34 -11.39
C VAL A 154 -5.50 14.08 -10.89
N LYS A 155 -6.69 13.58 -11.21
CA LYS A 155 -7.93 14.11 -10.64
C LYS A 155 -8.52 13.11 -9.68
N VAL A 156 -9.06 13.60 -8.56
CA VAL A 156 -9.63 12.77 -7.49
C VAL A 156 -10.80 13.49 -6.82
N PRO A 157 -11.71 12.77 -6.14
CA PRO A 157 -12.74 13.39 -5.32
C PRO A 157 -12.13 14.30 -4.24
N ALA A 158 -12.69 15.50 -4.05
CA ALA A 158 -12.21 16.45 -3.05
C ALA A 158 -12.30 15.91 -1.61
N SER A 159 -13.20 14.96 -1.34
CA SER A 159 -13.36 14.30 -0.05
C SER A 159 -12.23 13.32 0.29
N GLU A 160 -11.39 12.97 -0.69
CA GLU A 160 -10.34 11.97 -0.54
C GLU A 160 -8.94 12.57 -0.57
N ILE A 161 -8.84 13.89 -0.47
CA ILE A 161 -7.57 14.61 -0.31
C ILE A 161 -7.44 15.18 1.11
N PHE A 162 -6.22 15.14 1.61
CA PHE A 162 -5.91 15.52 2.98
C PHE A 162 -4.75 16.49 2.98
N PRO A 163 -4.98 17.79 3.28
CA PRO A 163 -3.90 18.73 3.52
C PRO A 163 -2.95 18.23 4.61
N VAL A 164 -1.66 18.46 4.41
CA VAL A 164 -0.62 18.05 5.37
C VAL A 164 0.37 19.17 5.58
N ASP A 165 0.50 19.62 6.85
CA ASP A 165 1.45 20.65 7.25
C ASP A 165 2.61 20.04 8.04
N CYS A 166 3.74 19.81 7.35
CA CYS A 166 4.94 19.27 7.97
C CYS A 166 6.20 19.64 7.17
N ASN A 167 7.36 19.39 7.76
CA ASN A 167 8.66 19.69 7.15
C ASN A 167 9.20 18.57 6.25
N TRP A 168 8.41 17.54 5.94
CA TRP A 168 8.84 16.46 5.05
C TRP A 168 8.85 16.93 3.60
N SER A 169 9.75 16.35 2.82
CA SER A 169 9.78 16.53 1.38
C SER A 169 8.55 15.88 0.72
N ASP A 170 8.26 16.27 -0.53
CA ASP A 170 7.14 15.70 -1.26
C ASP A 170 7.35 14.20 -1.53
N GLU A 171 8.61 13.81 -1.75
CA GLU A 171 9.01 12.41 -1.92
C GLU A 171 8.82 11.61 -0.63
N GLU A 172 9.22 12.17 0.52
CA GLU A 172 8.99 11.53 1.81
C GLU A 172 7.49 11.30 2.06
N LEU A 173 6.67 12.31 1.79
CA LEU A 173 5.21 12.25 1.89
C LEU A 173 4.59 11.22 0.94
N ALA A 174 5.12 11.10 -0.28
CA ALA A 174 4.66 10.11 -1.25
C ALA A 174 4.90 8.65 -0.82
N THR A 175 5.69 8.38 0.24
CA THR A 175 5.87 7.01 0.77
C THR A 175 4.72 6.53 1.67
N ILE A 176 3.78 7.42 2.01
CA ILE A 176 2.79 7.20 3.05
C ILE A 176 1.49 6.52 2.57
N PRO A 177 0.79 7.01 1.53
CA PRO A 177 -0.65 6.77 1.39
C PRO A 177 -1.07 5.29 1.43
N CYS A 178 -0.51 4.45 0.57
CA CYS A 178 -0.79 3.04 0.44
C CYS A 178 -0.21 2.28 1.63
N ALA A 179 1.09 2.46 1.90
CA ALA A 179 1.80 1.67 2.90
C ALA A 179 1.29 1.89 4.32
N TYR A 180 1.15 3.14 4.74
CA TYR A 180 0.70 3.51 6.08
C TYR A 180 -0.81 3.41 6.21
N GLY A 181 -1.59 3.73 5.17
CA GLY A 181 -3.04 3.50 5.14
C GLY A 181 -3.38 2.04 5.39
N THR A 182 -2.67 1.15 4.69
CA THR A 182 -2.81 -0.30 4.86
C THR A 182 -2.38 -0.75 6.26
N ALA A 183 -1.22 -0.31 6.72
CA ALA A 183 -0.69 -0.67 8.05
C ALA A 183 -1.61 -0.24 9.19
N GLU A 184 -2.06 1.03 9.16
CA GLU A 184 -2.94 1.60 10.18
C GLU A 184 -4.29 0.89 10.20
N ASN A 185 -4.86 0.58 9.04
CA ASN A 185 -6.13 -0.17 8.97
C ASN A 185 -6.00 -1.60 9.53
N MET A 186 -4.90 -2.30 9.23
CA MET A 186 -4.65 -3.63 9.81
C MET A 186 -4.55 -3.58 11.33
N LEU A 187 -3.78 -2.63 11.87
CA LEU A 187 -3.60 -2.45 13.31
C LEU A 187 -4.91 -2.03 13.99
N HIS A 188 -5.69 -1.15 13.36
CA HIS A 188 -7.01 -0.73 13.81
C HIS A 188 -7.97 -1.92 13.90
N ARG A 189 -8.10 -2.71 12.83
CA ARG A 189 -9.02 -3.86 12.78
C ARG A 189 -8.63 -5.01 13.69
N ALA A 190 -7.33 -5.23 13.84
CA ALA A 190 -6.84 -6.16 14.85
C ALA A 190 -7.02 -5.62 16.27
N GLY A 191 -7.34 -4.34 16.46
CA GLY A 191 -7.47 -3.72 17.78
C GLY A 191 -6.15 -3.77 18.55
N VAL A 192 -5.03 -3.49 17.87
CA VAL A 192 -3.71 -3.45 18.52
C VAL A 192 -3.66 -2.31 19.52
N GLY A 193 -3.24 -2.63 20.74
CA GLY A 193 -3.12 -1.68 21.85
C GLY A 193 -1.82 -1.81 22.63
N ALA A 194 -1.75 -1.04 23.72
CA ALA A 194 -0.60 -1.07 24.62
C ALA A 194 -0.45 -2.45 25.26
N GLY A 195 0.77 -2.98 25.27
CA GLY A 195 1.10 -4.29 25.85
C GLY A 195 0.89 -5.49 24.93
N ASP A 196 0.23 -5.35 23.77
CA ASP A 196 0.13 -6.44 22.79
C ASP A 196 1.54 -6.84 22.30
N ARG A 197 1.79 -8.14 22.20
CA ARG A 197 2.95 -8.72 21.53
C ARG A 197 2.60 -8.90 20.05
N VAL A 198 3.18 -8.06 19.21
CA VAL A 198 2.89 -7.97 17.77
C VAL A 198 4.02 -8.59 16.97
N LEU A 199 3.71 -9.62 16.19
CA LEU A 199 4.61 -10.17 15.17
C LEU A 199 4.37 -9.47 13.83
N VAL A 200 5.42 -8.97 13.18
CA VAL A 200 5.35 -8.33 11.87
C VAL A 200 6.21 -9.10 10.88
N THR A 201 5.60 -9.78 9.91
CA THR A 201 6.35 -10.42 8.83
C THR A 201 6.69 -9.42 7.73
N GLY A 202 7.80 -9.63 7.01
CA GLY A 202 8.21 -8.73 5.95
C GLY A 202 8.46 -7.29 6.42
N ALA A 203 8.94 -7.14 7.66
CA ALA A 203 8.98 -5.87 8.39
C ALA A 203 9.85 -4.77 7.76
N SER A 204 10.68 -5.10 6.75
CA SER A 204 11.46 -4.10 6.01
C SER A 204 10.70 -3.42 4.86
N GLY A 205 9.60 -3.99 4.37
CA GLY A 205 8.86 -3.42 3.24
C GLY A 205 8.08 -2.17 3.63
N GLY A 206 7.49 -1.47 2.65
CA GLY A 206 6.69 -0.26 2.89
C GLY A 206 5.64 -0.44 3.99
N VAL A 207 4.73 -1.42 3.82
CA VAL A 207 3.70 -1.71 4.84
C VAL A 207 4.30 -2.22 6.14
N GLY A 208 5.21 -3.20 6.09
CA GLY A 208 5.77 -3.82 7.31
C GLY A 208 6.52 -2.81 8.19
N SER A 209 7.28 -1.90 7.58
CA SER A 209 8.01 -0.86 8.31
C SER A 209 7.09 0.20 8.90
N ALA A 210 5.97 0.51 8.23
CA ALA A 210 4.89 1.33 8.79
C ALA A 210 4.22 0.66 9.98
N VAL A 211 3.92 -0.66 9.90
CA VAL A 211 3.35 -1.45 11.00
C VAL A 211 4.24 -1.38 12.24
N VAL A 212 5.57 -1.53 12.09
CA VAL A 212 6.51 -1.42 13.22
C VAL A 212 6.32 -0.08 13.95
N GLN A 213 6.41 1.05 13.22
CA GLN A 213 6.28 2.37 13.84
C GLN A 213 4.91 2.58 14.49
N LEU A 214 3.84 2.23 13.77
CA LEU A 214 2.47 2.45 14.22
C LEU A 214 2.07 1.55 15.39
N ALA A 215 2.60 0.32 15.48
CA ALA A 215 2.43 -0.55 16.63
C ALA A 215 3.22 -0.03 17.85
N LYS A 216 4.46 0.44 17.65
CA LYS A 216 5.25 1.05 18.72
C LYS A 216 4.61 2.33 19.26
N ARG A 217 4.05 3.16 18.39
CA ARG A 217 3.26 4.34 18.76
C ARG A 217 2.10 4.00 19.70
N ARG A 218 1.48 2.83 19.55
CA ARG A 218 0.40 2.32 20.41
C ARG A 218 0.87 1.72 21.74
N GLY A 219 2.19 1.64 21.97
CA GLY A 219 2.77 0.99 23.14
C GLY A 219 2.82 -0.54 23.06
N ALA A 220 2.77 -1.11 21.86
CA ALA A 220 2.93 -2.55 21.65
C ALA A 220 4.41 -2.98 21.76
N HIS A 221 4.62 -4.27 22.02
CA HIS A 221 5.92 -4.94 21.90
C HIS A 221 6.02 -5.59 20.52
N VAL A 222 6.99 -5.20 19.71
CA VAL A 222 7.09 -5.60 18.30
C VAL A 222 8.24 -6.57 18.07
N THR A 223 7.89 -7.77 17.61
CA THR A 223 8.82 -8.73 17.01
C THR A 223 8.75 -8.58 15.49
N ALA A 224 9.85 -8.19 14.86
CA ALA A 224 9.90 -7.95 13.42
C ALA A 224 10.74 -9.02 12.69
N VAL A 225 10.17 -9.59 11.63
CA VAL A 225 10.81 -10.60 10.79
C VAL A 225 11.26 -9.95 9.48
N ALA A 226 12.56 -9.97 9.22
CA ALA A 226 13.15 -9.47 7.99
C ALA A 226 14.55 -10.07 7.78
N GLY A 227 15.11 -9.96 6.58
CA GLY A 227 16.50 -10.37 6.37
C GLY A 227 17.47 -9.59 7.25
N SER A 228 18.41 -10.30 7.87
CA SER A 228 19.42 -9.80 8.81
C SER A 228 20.13 -8.52 8.38
N ALA A 229 20.45 -8.38 7.08
CA ALA A 229 21.07 -7.17 6.53
C ALA A 229 20.25 -5.87 6.77
N LYS A 230 18.96 -5.99 7.11
CA LYS A 230 18.04 -4.87 7.31
C LYS A 230 17.67 -4.64 8.78
N HIS A 231 18.19 -5.46 9.69
CA HIS A 231 17.83 -5.44 11.10
C HIS A 231 18.15 -4.11 11.79
N GLU A 232 19.27 -3.46 11.45
CA GLU A 232 19.62 -2.17 12.04
C GLU A 232 18.59 -1.09 11.71
N ALA A 233 18.18 -1.00 10.44
CA ALA A 233 17.16 -0.05 10.01
C ALA A 233 15.82 -0.29 10.70
N ILE A 234 15.40 -1.55 10.86
CA ILE A 234 14.15 -1.90 11.54
C ILE A 234 14.23 -1.65 13.04
N ARG A 235 15.37 -1.92 13.69
CA ARG A 235 15.59 -1.57 15.09
C ARG A 235 15.45 -0.08 15.33
N ALA A 236 15.95 0.74 14.41
CA ALA A 236 15.79 2.20 14.47
C ALA A 236 14.32 2.66 14.32
N LEU A 237 13.40 1.80 13.86
CA LEU A 237 11.96 2.07 13.84
C LEU A 237 11.26 1.69 15.15
N GLY A 238 11.98 1.06 16.08
CA GLY A 238 11.51 0.74 17.42
C GLY A 238 11.15 -0.73 17.65
N ALA A 239 11.45 -1.64 16.72
CA ALA A 239 11.25 -3.06 16.96
C ALA A 239 12.04 -3.54 18.20
N ASP A 240 11.38 -4.29 19.10
CA ASP A 240 11.96 -4.77 20.35
C ASP A 240 12.76 -6.06 20.13
N HIS A 241 12.27 -6.92 19.23
CA HIS A 241 12.92 -8.17 18.86
C HIS A 241 12.98 -8.33 17.33
N LEU A 242 14.04 -8.96 16.83
CA LEU A 242 14.29 -9.16 15.41
C LEU A 242 14.60 -10.63 15.17
N LEU A 243 13.96 -11.18 14.15
CA LEU A 243 14.22 -12.51 13.63
C LEU A 243 14.63 -12.40 12.16
N ASP A 244 15.53 -13.27 11.72
CA ASP A 244 15.77 -13.45 10.30
C ASP A 244 14.54 -14.09 9.64
N ARG A 245 14.37 -13.86 8.34
CA ARG A 245 13.23 -14.41 7.58
C ARG A 245 13.26 -15.94 7.51
N ASP A 246 14.46 -16.52 7.63
CA ASP A 246 14.69 -17.95 7.54
C ASP A 246 14.67 -18.64 8.91
N ASP A 247 14.48 -17.87 10.00
CA ASP A 247 14.36 -18.43 11.35
C ASP A 247 13.05 -19.21 11.53
N ASP A 248 13.11 -20.30 12.29
CA ASP A 248 11.92 -21.02 12.73
C ASP A 248 11.21 -20.23 13.83
N LEU A 249 10.00 -19.74 13.54
CA LEU A 249 9.23 -18.90 14.46
C LEU A 249 8.89 -19.63 15.77
N LEU A 250 8.50 -20.90 15.69
CA LEU A 250 8.10 -21.68 16.86
C LEU A 250 9.30 -21.94 17.78
N ALA A 251 10.45 -22.29 17.21
CA ALA A 251 11.67 -22.49 17.96
C ALA A 251 12.19 -21.18 18.59
N SER A 252 12.03 -20.05 17.90
CA SER A 252 12.54 -18.75 18.34
C SER A 252 11.67 -18.08 19.40
N LEU A 253 10.34 -18.19 19.27
CA LEU A 253 9.38 -17.47 20.13
C LEU A 253 8.66 -18.38 21.12
N GLY A 254 8.57 -19.68 20.84
CA GLY A 254 7.71 -20.61 21.55
C GLY A 254 6.25 -20.50 21.13
N GLU A 255 5.47 -21.52 21.49
CA GLU A 255 4.04 -21.55 21.21
C GLU A 255 3.29 -20.49 22.04
N SER A 256 2.23 -19.90 21.49
CA SER A 256 1.35 -18.97 22.21
C SER A 256 2.07 -17.75 22.80
N SER A 257 3.03 -17.22 22.06
CA SER A 257 3.91 -16.12 22.44
C SER A 257 3.52 -14.77 21.84
N ILE A 258 2.57 -14.73 20.91
CA ILE A 258 2.17 -13.54 20.14
C ILE A 258 0.65 -13.30 20.25
N ASP A 259 0.24 -12.06 20.51
CA ASP A 259 -1.16 -11.67 20.62
C ASP A 259 -1.76 -11.28 19.25
N VAL A 260 -0.94 -10.64 18.41
CA VAL A 260 -1.32 -10.19 17.07
C VAL A 260 -0.22 -10.48 16.06
N ALA A 261 -0.56 -11.13 14.96
CA ALA A 261 0.32 -11.28 13.81
C ALA A 261 -0.19 -10.41 12.66
N VAL A 262 0.67 -9.52 12.17
CA VAL A 262 0.45 -8.73 10.96
C VAL A 262 1.28 -9.35 9.84
N ASP A 263 0.61 -10.04 8.91
CA ASP A 263 1.28 -10.87 7.91
C ASP A 263 0.80 -10.54 6.49
N ASN A 264 1.65 -9.82 5.75
CA ASN A 264 1.48 -9.56 4.32
C ASN A 264 2.38 -10.44 3.45
N VAL A 265 3.09 -11.39 4.08
CA VAL A 265 3.99 -12.33 3.41
C VAL A 265 3.23 -13.61 3.05
N ALA A 266 2.57 -14.24 4.03
CA ALA A 266 1.87 -15.51 3.89
C ALA A 266 2.76 -16.62 3.27
N GLY A 267 2.22 -17.40 2.33
CA GLY A 267 2.92 -18.53 1.72
C GLY A 267 3.27 -19.62 2.73
N LYS A 268 4.45 -20.23 2.58
CA LYS A 268 4.88 -21.38 3.41
C LYS A 268 5.03 -21.06 4.89
N GLY A 269 5.28 -19.80 5.26
CA GLY A 269 5.47 -19.37 6.65
C GLY A 269 4.16 -19.27 7.45
N PHE A 270 3.01 -19.23 6.78
CA PHE A 270 1.69 -19.02 7.41
C PHE A 270 1.42 -20.00 8.57
N GLY A 271 1.74 -21.27 8.39
CA GLY A 271 1.51 -22.31 9.39
C GLY A 271 2.27 -22.08 10.71
N GLY A 272 3.47 -21.52 10.64
CA GLY A 272 4.30 -21.18 11.81
C GLY A 272 3.80 -19.92 12.52
N VAL A 273 3.27 -18.94 11.78
CA VAL A 273 2.62 -17.76 12.36
C VAL A 273 1.43 -18.18 13.22
N LEU A 274 0.61 -19.13 12.77
CA LEU A 274 -0.52 -19.64 13.56
C LEU A 274 -0.09 -20.43 14.81
N GLU A 275 1.09 -21.04 14.81
CA GLU A 275 1.61 -21.78 15.97
C GLU A 275 2.03 -20.83 17.09
N VAL A 276 2.67 -19.71 16.75
CA VAL A 276 3.12 -18.73 17.76
C VAL A 276 1.99 -17.84 18.29
N LEU A 277 0.84 -17.79 17.61
CA LEU A 277 -0.33 -17.08 18.13
C LEU A 277 -0.88 -17.72 19.41
N ASP A 278 -1.21 -16.85 20.37
CA ASP A 278 -1.85 -17.20 21.64
C ASP A 278 -3.34 -17.54 21.46
N ARG A 279 -3.96 -18.08 22.50
CA ARG A 279 -5.41 -18.28 22.56
C ARG A 279 -6.12 -16.92 22.50
N GLY A 280 -7.09 -16.78 21.60
CA GLY A 280 -7.74 -15.51 21.28
C GLY A 280 -6.91 -14.60 20.38
N GLY A 281 -5.76 -15.08 19.90
CA GLY A 281 -4.83 -14.35 19.05
C GLY A 281 -5.47 -13.90 17.73
N ARG A 282 -4.89 -12.85 17.15
CA ARG A 282 -5.42 -12.21 15.93
C ARG A 282 -4.39 -12.26 14.83
N TYR A 283 -4.74 -12.86 13.70
CA TYR A 283 -3.99 -12.75 12.46
C TYR A 283 -4.69 -11.70 11.59
N VAL A 284 -3.94 -10.73 11.08
CA VAL A 284 -4.46 -9.72 10.14
C VAL A 284 -3.56 -9.64 8.92
N SER A 285 -4.20 -9.52 7.76
CA SER A 285 -3.52 -9.46 6.47
C SER A 285 -4.26 -8.57 5.47
N SER A 286 -3.49 -7.89 4.64
CA SER A 286 -3.94 -7.12 3.48
C SER A 286 -3.27 -7.59 2.18
N GLY A 287 -2.54 -8.71 2.21
CA GLY A 287 -1.77 -9.19 1.07
C GLY A 287 -1.00 -10.48 1.35
N ALA A 288 -0.44 -11.08 0.31
CA ALA A 288 0.22 -12.39 0.39
C ALA A 288 1.37 -12.49 -0.62
N ILE A 289 2.38 -11.62 -0.47
CA ILE A 289 3.44 -11.43 -1.48
C ILE A 289 4.32 -12.66 -1.72
N ALA A 290 4.31 -13.66 -0.82
CA ALA A 290 5.01 -14.94 -0.97
C ALA A 290 4.08 -16.09 -1.40
N GLY A 291 2.82 -15.80 -1.75
CA GLY A 291 1.88 -16.76 -2.30
C GLY A 291 0.48 -16.62 -1.67
N PRO A 292 -0.58 -16.49 -2.48
CA PRO A 292 -1.95 -16.26 -1.99
C PRO A 292 -2.66 -17.52 -1.50
N VAL A 293 -2.09 -18.71 -1.74
CA VAL A 293 -2.67 -20.00 -1.33
C VAL A 293 -1.83 -20.60 -0.21
N VAL A 294 -2.50 -20.93 0.90
CA VAL A 294 -1.88 -21.49 2.11
C VAL A 294 -2.67 -22.69 2.61
N GLU A 295 -2.00 -23.61 3.30
CA GLU A 295 -2.66 -24.69 4.02
C GLU A 295 -2.98 -24.25 5.46
N LEU A 296 -4.25 -24.42 5.86
CA LEU A 296 -4.72 -24.10 7.20
C LEU A 296 -5.09 -25.38 7.97
N ASP A 297 -4.34 -25.69 9.02
CA ASP A 297 -4.78 -26.68 10.00
C ASP A 297 -5.88 -26.05 10.88
N MET A 298 -7.12 -26.46 10.64
CA MET A 298 -8.29 -25.95 11.37
C MET A 298 -8.17 -26.09 12.89
N ARG A 299 -7.42 -27.08 13.39
CA ARG A 299 -7.21 -27.25 14.84
C ARG A 299 -6.45 -26.08 15.45
N LYS A 300 -5.49 -25.50 14.72
CA LYS A 300 -4.75 -24.30 15.15
C LYS A 300 -5.64 -23.06 15.20
N LEU A 301 -6.70 -23.03 14.38
CA LEU A 301 -7.71 -21.97 14.41
C LEU A 301 -8.68 -22.15 15.58
N TYR A 302 -9.48 -23.23 15.59
CA TYR A 302 -10.61 -23.34 16.52
C TYR A 302 -10.20 -23.73 17.94
N LEU A 303 -9.12 -24.51 18.15
CA LEU A 303 -8.70 -24.85 19.51
C LEU A 303 -8.04 -23.68 20.24
N LYS A 304 -7.56 -22.67 19.50
CA LYS A 304 -6.98 -21.44 20.04
C LYS A 304 -7.92 -20.24 19.93
N ASP A 305 -9.15 -20.39 19.43
CA ASP A 305 -10.08 -19.26 19.22
C ASP A 305 -9.44 -18.09 18.43
N VAL A 306 -8.59 -18.42 17.45
CA VAL A 306 -7.88 -17.42 16.64
C VAL A 306 -8.84 -16.71 15.70
N ARG A 307 -8.63 -15.40 15.52
CA ARG A 307 -9.37 -14.59 14.54
C ARG A 307 -8.49 -14.32 13.32
N LEU A 308 -9.00 -14.65 12.13
CA LEU A 308 -8.38 -14.27 10.86
C LEU A 308 -9.11 -13.04 10.30
N ILE A 309 -8.37 -11.96 10.06
CA ILE A 309 -8.93 -10.64 9.72
C ILE A 309 -8.40 -10.21 8.35
N GLY A 310 -9.32 -10.02 7.40
CA GLY A 310 -9.02 -9.38 6.12
C GLY A 310 -9.08 -7.86 6.20
N SER A 311 -8.12 -7.17 5.60
CA SER A 311 -7.97 -5.72 5.69
C SER A 311 -7.69 -5.07 4.34
N THR A 312 -8.73 -4.98 3.50
CA THR A 312 -8.67 -4.32 2.20
C THR A 312 -9.31 -2.93 2.23
N ALA A 313 -10.62 -2.86 2.42
CA ALA A 313 -11.35 -1.59 2.50
C ALA A 313 -10.89 -0.83 3.76
N TRP A 314 -10.51 0.45 3.65
CA TRP A 314 -10.09 1.21 4.83
C TRP A 314 -11.29 1.77 5.59
N ASP A 315 -11.15 1.85 6.92
CA ASP A 315 -12.14 2.43 7.81
C ASP A 315 -11.98 3.97 7.88
N GLU A 316 -13.03 4.66 8.31
CA GLU A 316 -13.11 6.13 8.29
C GLU A 316 -11.91 6.86 8.94
N PRO A 317 -11.50 6.53 10.19
CA PRO A 317 -10.51 7.32 10.91
C PRO A 317 -9.09 7.17 10.37
N ILE A 318 -8.82 6.12 9.60
CA ILE A 318 -7.46 5.67 9.25
C ILE A 318 -6.62 6.78 8.63
N PHE A 319 -7.11 7.41 7.56
CA PHE A 319 -6.32 8.38 6.81
C PHE A 319 -6.21 9.73 7.55
N PRO A 320 -7.30 10.30 8.12
CA PRO A 320 -7.19 11.47 8.99
C PRO A 320 -6.23 11.29 10.17
N ASP A 321 -6.24 10.12 10.81
CA ASP A 321 -5.34 9.81 11.92
C ASP A 321 -3.87 9.84 11.47
N LEU A 322 -3.56 9.23 10.32
CA LEU A 322 -2.21 9.25 9.74
C LEU A 322 -1.69 10.66 9.50
N ILE A 323 -2.52 11.56 8.97
CA ILE A 323 -2.16 12.97 8.79
C ILE A 323 -1.77 13.57 10.14
N GLY A 324 -2.61 13.36 11.16
CA GLY A 324 -2.31 13.82 12.52
C GLY A 324 -1.01 13.24 13.08
N TYR A 325 -0.65 11.98 12.76
CA TYR A 325 0.61 11.36 13.21
C TYR A 325 1.83 12.01 12.56
N ILE A 326 1.73 12.37 11.28
CA ILE A 326 2.79 13.07 10.53
C ILE A 326 3.02 14.45 11.14
N GLU A 327 1.95 15.24 11.31
CA GLU A 327 2.04 16.62 11.80
C GLU A 327 2.56 16.70 13.24
N ARG A 328 2.28 15.68 14.06
CA ARG A 328 2.82 15.57 15.43
C ARG A 328 4.20 14.93 15.51
N GLY A 329 4.78 14.50 14.39
CA GLY A 329 6.09 13.83 14.35
C GLY A 329 6.12 12.49 15.11
N GLU A 330 4.98 11.79 15.16
CA GLU A 330 4.84 10.50 15.87
C GLU A 330 5.33 9.30 15.02
N ILE A 331 5.53 9.54 13.72
CA ILE A 331 6.10 8.61 12.74
C ILE A 331 7.14 9.34 11.88
N ARG A 332 7.92 8.61 11.09
CA ARG A 332 8.90 9.16 10.14
C ARG A 332 8.80 8.49 8.76
N PRO A 333 9.13 9.20 7.67
CA PRO A 333 9.04 8.64 6.33
C PRO A 333 10.15 7.63 6.10
N LEU A 334 9.95 6.73 5.15
CA LEU A 334 10.93 5.73 4.76
C LEU A 334 11.13 5.73 3.26
N LEU A 335 11.74 6.81 2.77
CA LEU A 335 12.15 6.96 1.39
C LEU A 335 13.47 6.23 1.16
N ALA A 336 13.44 5.15 0.37
CA ALA A 336 14.64 4.39 0.05
C ALA A 336 15.35 4.93 -1.19
N ARG A 337 14.60 5.33 -2.21
CA ARG A 337 15.14 5.85 -3.48
C ARG A 337 14.08 6.59 -4.28
N THR A 338 14.54 7.58 -5.04
CA THR A 338 13.73 8.30 -6.04
C THR A 338 14.15 7.90 -7.45
N PHE A 339 13.21 7.93 -8.39
CA PHE A 339 13.43 7.77 -9.82
C PHE A 339 12.64 8.83 -10.59
N PRO A 340 13.13 9.34 -11.73
CA PRO A 340 12.29 10.05 -12.69
C PRO A 340 11.12 9.16 -13.13
N LEU A 341 9.95 9.74 -13.38
CA LEU A 341 8.75 9.02 -13.82
C LEU A 341 8.98 8.19 -15.09
N ALA A 342 9.85 8.68 -15.99
CA ALA A 342 10.25 7.97 -17.20
C ALA A 342 11.02 6.66 -16.93
N GLN A 343 11.57 6.47 -15.72
CA GLN A 343 12.33 5.29 -15.30
C GLN A 343 11.48 4.29 -14.50
N ILE A 344 10.18 4.19 -14.81
CA ILE A 344 9.26 3.26 -14.13
C ILE A 344 9.72 1.81 -14.22
N VAL A 345 10.32 1.40 -15.35
CA VAL A 345 10.79 0.02 -15.54
C VAL A 345 11.93 -0.28 -14.59
N GLU A 346 12.93 0.60 -14.53
CA GLU A 346 14.07 0.48 -13.63
C GLU A 346 13.63 0.51 -12.16
N ALA A 347 12.65 1.37 -11.83
CA ALA A 347 12.07 1.44 -10.50
C ALA A 347 11.41 0.11 -10.10
N GLN A 348 10.58 -0.49 -10.97
CA GLN A 348 9.94 -1.78 -10.68
C GLN A 348 10.94 -2.95 -10.62
N GLN A 349 11.95 -2.96 -11.50
CA GLN A 349 13.02 -3.97 -11.45
C GLN A 349 13.77 -3.93 -10.11
N ALA A 350 14.24 -2.75 -9.72
CA ALA A 350 14.93 -2.56 -8.43
C ALA A 350 14.01 -2.86 -7.23
N PHE A 351 12.70 -2.59 -7.36
CA PHE A 351 11.73 -2.88 -6.30
C PHE A 351 11.61 -4.39 -6.06
N LEU A 352 11.59 -5.18 -7.14
CA LEU A 352 11.49 -6.64 -7.11
C LEU A 352 12.75 -7.35 -6.60
N GLU A 353 13.90 -6.69 -6.53
CA GLU A 353 15.11 -7.22 -5.89
C GLU A 353 14.97 -7.32 -4.36
N LYS A 354 14.02 -6.59 -3.78
CA LYS A 354 13.72 -6.58 -2.33
C LYS A 354 14.95 -6.32 -1.46
N GLN A 355 15.91 -5.51 -1.93
CA GLN A 355 17.12 -5.15 -1.16
C GLN A 355 16.95 -3.89 -0.29
N HIS A 356 15.89 -3.10 -0.51
CA HIS A 356 15.64 -1.85 0.18
C HIS A 356 14.88 -2.00 1.52
N VAL A 357 14.86 -0.94 2.31
CA VAL A 357 13.98 -0.74 3.48
C VAL A 357 13.12 0.48 3.22
N GLY A 358 11.80 0.38 3.36
CA GLY A 358 10.89 1.48 3.03
C GLY A 358 10.33 1.39 1.61
N ASN A 359 10.19 2.54 0.95
CA ASN A 359 9.51 2.67 -0.33
C ASN A 359 10.30 3.44 -1.40
N PHE A 360 9.97 3.22 -2.67
CA PHE A 360 10.48 3.99 -3.81
C PHE A 360 9.47 5.03 -4.26
N VAL A 361 9.97 6.11 -4.86
CA VAL A 361 9.15 7.23 -5.34
C VAL A 361 9.53 7.62 -6.76
N LEU A 362 8.51 7.92 -7.57
CA LEU A 362 8.63 8.47 -8.91
C LEU A 362 8.38 9.98 -8.89
N LEU A 363 9.18 10.69 -9.67
CA LEU A 363 9.12 12.14 -9.83
C LEU A 363 8.63 12.48 -11.24
N PRO A 364 7.43 13.08 -11.39
CA PRO A 364 6.98 13.59 -12.68
C PRO A 364 7.96 14.63 -13.26
N PRO A 365 8.06 14.76 -14.59
CA PRO A 365 8.89 15.80 -15.18
C PRO A 365 8.32 17.20 -14.85
N PRO A 366 9.17 18.25 -14.85
CA PRO A 366 8.71 19.63 -14.72
C PRO A 366 7.61 19.99 -15.74
N LEU A 367 6.79 20.97 -15.39
CA LEU A 367 5.85 21.58 -16.33
C LEU A 367 6.65 22.53 -17.24
N ASP A 368 6.54 22.35 -18.56
CA ASP A 368 7.15 23.23 -19.56
C ASP A 368 6.46 24.61 -19.63
#